data_AF-A0A151L3N3-F1
#
_entry.id   AF-A0A151L3N3-F1
#
_cell.length_a   1.000
_cell.length_b   1.000
_cell.length_c   1.000
_cell.angle_alpha   90.00
_cell.angle_beta   90.00
_cell.angle_gamma   90.00
#
_symmetry.space_group_name_H-M   'P 1'
#
loop_
_entity.id
_entity.type
_entity.pdbx_description
1 polymer ?
#
loop_
_entity_poly.entity_id
_entity_poly.type
_entity_poly.pdbx_seq_one_letter_code
_entity_poly.pdbx_strand_id
1 'polypeptide(L)'
;MEFIVQFDDKNDVVNYNTIDTERFRKVFEVYVEDQIDELDTKTSEYLNKECRHFNYFIDDMKDEFLTTTSISLSPELRKQLWESEVDKNLPNLMARSTHNKCLRTEHNYDKKYRDVIKILEDYCEDR
;
A
#
# COMPACT_ATOMS: atom_id res chain seq x y z
N MET A 1 3.92 -8.04 -13.51
CA MET A 1 2.54 -8.56 -13.29
C MET A 1 1.67 -7.33 -13.10
N GLU A 2 0.48 -7.21 -13.71
CA GLU A 2 -0.27 -5.94 -13.64
C GLU A 2 -1.18 -5.86 -12.39
N PHE A 3 -0.94 -4.89 -11.53
CA PHE A 3 -1.78 -4.42 -10.44
C PHE A 3 -2.61 -3.23 -10.93
N ILE A 4 -3.92 -3.43 -11.00
CA ILE A 4 -4.84 -2.43 -11.56
C ILE A 4 -5.84 -2.06 -10.48
N VAL A 5 -5.98 -0.76 -10.23
CA VAL A 5 -6.96 -0.12 -9.36
C VAL A 5 -8.00 0.56 -10.24
N GLN A 6 -9.24 0.10 -10.23
CA GLN A 6 -10.30 0.69 -11.04
C GLN A 6 -11.05 1.77 -10.24
N PHE A 7 -10.99 3.03 -10.72
CA PHE A 7 -11.79 4.13 -10.19
C PHE A 7 -13.02 4.33 -11.09
N ASP A 8 -14.22 4.27 -10.50
CA ASP A 8 -15.47 4.60 -11.19
C ASP A 8 -15.73 6.11 -11.04
N ASP A 9 -15.31 6.88 -12.04
CA ASP A 9 -15.39 8.35 -12.03
C ASP A 9 -16.85 8.81 -12.18
N LYS A 10 -17.53 8.97 -11.05
CA LYS A 10 -18.77 9.74 -10.94
C LYS A 10 -18.61 10.84 -9.90
N ASN A 11 -17.77 11.85 -10.18
CA ASN A 11 -17.80 13.09 -9.42
C ASN A 11 -17.34 14.31 -10.24
N ASP A 12 -18.30 15.18 -10.55
CA ASP A 12 -18.16 16.46 -11.25
C ASP A 12 -17.58 17.60 -10.37
N VAL A 13 -16.55 17.35 -9.55
CA VAL A 13 -15.94 18.41 -8.71
C VAL A 13 -14.50 18.65 -9.14
N VAL A 14 -14.33 19.55 -10.10
CA VAL A 14 -13.02 20.01 -10.59
C VAL A 14 -12.43 21.03 -9.60
N ASN A 15 -11.60 20.57 -8.67
CA ASN A 15 -10.73 21.45 -7.86
C ASN A 15 -9.29 21.36 -8.37
N TYR A 16 -8.83 22.39 -9.09
CA TYR A 16 -7.50 22.43 -9.73
C TYR A 16 -6.31 22.35 -8.76
N ASN A 17 -6.53 22.45 -7.44
CA ASN A 17 -5.49 22.30 -6.41
C ASN A 17 -5.42 20.87 -5.83
N THR A 18 -6.17 19.92 -6.38
CA THR A 18 -6.17 18.52 -5.93
C THR A 18 -5.41 17.62 -6.90
N ILE A 19 -4.70 16.64 -6.35
CA ILE A 19 -4.10 15.54 -7.08
C ILE A 19 -5.26 14.73 -7.67
N ASP A 20 -5.24 14.62 -8.99
CA ASP A 20 -6.10 13.71 -9.73
C ASP A 20 -5.92 12.28 -9.19
N THR A 21 -7.02 11.64 -8.80
CA THR A 21 -7.05 10.26 -8.33
C THR A 21 -6.40 9.31 -9.32
N GLU A 22 -6.56 9.56 -10.62
CA GLU A 22 -5.91 8.75 -11.66
C GLU A 22 -4.38 8.89 -11.63
N ARG A 23 -3.87 10.07 -11.25
CA ARG A 23 -2.43 10.28 -11.08
C ARG A 23 -1.91 9.58 -9.84
N PHE A 24 -2.64 9.66 -8.71
CA PHE A 24 -2.30 8.90 -7.50
C PHE A 24 -2.24 7.40 -7.83
N ARG A 25 -3.27 6.90 -8.52
CA ARG A 25 -3.35 5.52 -8.99
C ARG A 25 -2.10 5.08 -9.71
N LYS A 26 -1.76 5.74 -10.81
CA LYS A 26 -0.68 5.31 -11.70
C LYS A 26 0.65 5.23 -10.96
N VAL A 27 0.91 6.20 -10.08
CA VAL A 27 2.14 6.22 -9.28
C VAL A 27 2.13 5.11 -8.23
N PHE A 28 1.00 4.91 -7.55
CA PHE A 28 0.85 3.87 -6.54
C PHE A 28 0.97 2.46 -7.15
N GLU A 29 0.34 2.22 -8.30
CA GLU A 29 0.40 0.95 -9.01
C GLU A 29 1.83 0.58 -9.38
N VAL A 30 2.54 1.50 -10.06
CA VAL A 30 3.94 1.29 -10.47
C VAL A 30 4.82 1.03 -9.24
N TYR A 31 4.65 1.81 -8.17
CA TYR A 31 5.45 1.61 -6.96
C TYR A 31 5.19 0.24 -6.32
N VAL A 32 3.92 -0.17 -6.21
CA VAL A 32 3.55 -1.47 -5.63
C VAL A 32 4.09 -2.62 -6.46
N GLU A 33 3.98 -2.54 -7.79
CA GLU A 33 4.54 -3.54 -8.70
C GLU A 33 6.07 -3.62 -8.58
N ASP A 34 6.77 -2.49 -8.64
CA ASP A 34 8.23 -2.43 -8.53
C ASP A 34 8.72 -3.03 -7.20
N GLN A 35 8.03 -2.73 -6.10
CA GLN A 35 8.37 -3.29 -4.78
C GLN A 35 8.11 -4.80 -4.70
N ILE A 36 7.02 -5.29 -5.28
CA ILE A 36 6.73 -6.73 -5.30
C ILE A 36 7.74 -7.49 -6.15
N ASP A 37 8.12 -6.95 -7.31
CA ASP A 37 9.14 -7.52 -8.17
C ASP A 37 10.51 -7.51 -7.45
N GLU A 38 10.84 -6.43 -6.74
CA GLU A 38 12.05 -6.38 -5.90
C GLU A 38 12.03 -7.47 -4.82
N LEU A 39 10.92 -7.64 -4.10
CA LEU A 39 10.75 -8.66 -3.07
C LEU A 39 10.98 -10.09 -3.59
N ASP A 40 10.51 -10.42 -4.80
CA ASP A 40 10.72 -11.75 -5.37
C ASP A 40 12.20 -12.08 -5.62
N THR A 41 13.02 -11.06 -5.88
CA THR A 41 14.47 -11.22 -6.11
C THR A 41 15.30 -11.33 -4.83
N LYS A 42 14.75 -10.99 -3.65
CA LYS A 42 15.51 -10.95 -2.39
C LYS A 42 15.83 -12.36 -1.89
N THR A 43 17.00 -12.49 -1.27
CA THR A 43 17.35 -13.71 -0.54
C THR A 43 16.47 -13.86 0.70
N SER A 44 16.32 -15.08 1.19
CA SER A 44 15.51 -15.40 2.38
C SER A 44 15.91 -14.60 3.62
N GLU A 45 17.19 -14.22 3.72
CA GLU A 45 17.74 -13.42 4.82
C GLU A 45 17.13 -12.02 4.88
N TYR A 46 16.97 -11.34 3.74
CA TYR A 46 16.43 -9.97 3.69
C TYR A 46 14.92 -9.93 3.44
N LEU A 47 14.38 -10.98 2.84
CA LEU A 47 12.98 -11.02 2.41
C LEU A 47 11.99 -10.77 3.54
N ASN A 48 12.24 -11.30 4.74
CA ASN A 48 11.34 -11.11 5.88
C ASN A 48 11.27 -9.64 6.30
N LYS A 49 12.44 -8.99 6.43
CA LYS A 49 12.55 -7.56 6.76
C LYS A 49 11.87 -6.68 5.71
N GLU A 50 12.22 -6.87 4.44
CA GLU A 50 11.68 -6.08 3.32
C GLU A 50 10.16 -6.29 3.18
N CYS A 51 9.67 -7.53 3.30
CA CYS A 51 8.25 -7.83 3.26
C CYS A 51 7.49 -7.13 4.39
N ARG A 52 8.06 -7.12 5.60
CA ARG A 52 7.49 -6.43 6.76
C ARG A 52 7.45 -4.92 6.54
N HIS A 53 8.54 -4.34 6.02
CA HIS A 53 8.61 -2.91 5.71
C HIS A 53 7.59 -2.49 4.66
N PHE A 54 7.43 -3.32 3.62
CA PHE A 54 6.43 -3.09 2.58
C PHE A 54 5.01 -3.14 3.15
N ASN A 55 4.72 -4.08 4.06
CA ASN A 55 3.42 -4.12 4.76
C ASN A 55 3.13 -2.83 5.55
N TYR A 56 4.10 -2.33 6.32
CA TYR A 56 3.97 -1.05 7.02
C TYR A 56 3.76 0.12 6.06
N PHE A 57 4.46 0.13 4.93
CA PHE A 57 4.29 1.16 3.91
C PHE A 57 2.86 1.18 3.36
N ILE A 58 2.28 0.01 3.08
CA ILE A 58 0.88 -0.07 2.58
C ILE A 58 -0.10 0.45 3.64
N ASP A 59 0.10 0.13 4.92
CA ASP A 59 -0.73 0.62 6.02
C ASP A 59 -0.63 2.16 6.17
N ASP A 60 0.57 2.72 6.03
CA ASP A 60 0.79 4.17 6.06
C ASP A 60 0.14 4.85 4.85
N MET A 61 0.27 4.28 3.65
CA MET A 61 -0.36 4.80 2.44
C MET A 61 -1.89 4.75 2.51
N LYS A 62 -2.45 3.72 3.17
CA LYS A 62 -3.89 3.65 3.46
C LYS A 62 -4.32 4.86 4.27
N ASP A 63 -3.64 5.11 5.40
CA ASP A 63 -3.98 6.23 6.28
C ASP A 63 -3.85 7.59 5.56
N GLU A 64 -2.77 7.80 4.80
CA GLU A 64 -2.57 9.02 4.02
C GLU A 64 -3.65 9.21 2.95
N PHE A 65 -3.99 8.16 2.20
CA PHE A 65 -5.01 8.22 1.15
C PHE A 65 -6.40 8.54 1.73
N LEU A 66 -6.75 7.96 2.87
CA LEU A 66 -8.04 8.19 3.53
C LEU A 66 -8.15 9.57 4.18
N THR A 67 -7.05 10.15 4.66
CA THR A 67 -7.08 11.39 5.44
C THR A 67 -6.65 12.64 4.67
N THR A 68 -5.91 12.50 3.57
CA THR A 68 -5.37 13.66 2.84
C THR A 68 -6.46 14.59 2.31
N THR A 69 -6.26 15.90 2.39
CA THR A 69 -7.15 16.86 1.72
C THR A 69 -6.74 17.11 0.26
N SER A 70 -5.64 16.49 -0.18
CA SER A 70 -5.05 16.73 -1.49
C SER A 70 -5.71 15.96 -2.62
N ILE A 71 -6.53 14.94 -2.34
CA ILE A 71 -7.20 14.13 -3.38
C ILE A 71 -8.64 14.63 -3.56
N SER A 72 -9.11 14.68 -4.81
CA SER A 72 -10.42 15.25 -5.15
C SER A 72 -11.62 14.45 -4.61
N LEU A 73 -11.46 13.16 -4.38
CA LEU A 73 -12.53 12.27 -3.91
C LEU A 73 -12.95 12.50 -2.45
N SER A 74 -14.21 12.22 -2.13
CA SER A 74 -14.69 12.24 -0.74
C SER A 74 -14.06 11.11 0.08
N PRO A 75 -13.91 11.27 1.41
CA PRO A 75 -13.36 10.23 2.28
C PRO A 75 -14.09 8.88 2.16
N GLU A 76 -15.42 8.88 2.02
CA GLU A 76 -16.22 7.66 1.88
C GLU A 76 -15.89 6.91 0.58
N LEU A 77 -15.78 7.62 -0.53
CA LEU A 77 -15.44 7.01 -1.81
C LEU A 77 -14.01 6.48 -1.79
N ARG A 78 -13.06 7.23 -1.22
CA ARG A 78 -11.68 6.76 -1.06
C ARG A 78 -11.60 5.50 -0.24
N LYS A 79 -12.36 5.41 0.85
CA LYS A 79 -12.46 4.19 1.65
C LYS A 79 -12.97 3.02 0.82
N GLN A 80 -14.08 3.21 0.11
CA GLN A 80 -14.64 2.16 -0.75
C GLN A 80 -13.65 1.69 -1.81
N LEU A 81 -12.93 2.62 -2.44
CA LEU A 81 -11.93 2.32 -3.48
C LEU A 81 -10.73 1.56 -2.93
N TRP A 82 -10.22 1.98 -1.77
CA TRP A 82 -9.12 1.26 -1.12
C TRP A 82 -9.53 -0.18 -0.78
N GLU A 83 -10.72 -0.34 -0.19
CA GLU A 83 -11.25 -1.65 0.18
C GLU A 83 -11.53 -2.55 -1.05
N SER A 84 -12.08 -1.98 -2.14
CA SER A 84 -12.46 -2.75 -3.33
C SER A 84 -11.27 -3.14 -4.20
N GLU A 85 -10.26 -2.29 -4.27
CA GLU A 85 -9.13 -2.47 -5.18
C GLU A 85 -7.86 -2.93 -4.48
N VAL A 86 -7.46 -2.25 -3.39
CA VAL A 86 -6.18 -2.52 -2.74
C VAL A 86 -6.32 -3.69 -1.77
N ASP A 87 -7.19 -3.59 -0.77
CA ASP A 87 -7.33 -4.62 0.26
C ASP A 87 -7.80 -5.96 -0.34
N LYS A 88 -8.58 -5.92 -1.42
CA LYS A 88 -9.07 -7.10 -2.13
C LYS A 88 -8.01 -7.77 -3.01
N ASN A 89 -7.25 -6.99 -3.79
CA ASN A 89 -6.39 -7.55 -4.84
C ASN A 89 -4.93 -7.73 -4.38
N LEU A 90 -4.42 -6.84 -3.54
CA LEU A 90 -3.01 -6.83 -3.11
C LEU A 90 -2.57 -8.12 -2.39
N PRO A 91 -3.35 -8.74 -1.48
CA PRO A 91 -2.94 -9.98 -0.83
C PRO A 91 -2.64 -11.11 -1.82
N ASN A 92 -3.49 -11.28 -2.83
CA ASN A 92 -3.32 -12.29 -3.86
C ASN A 92 -2.13 -11.98 -4.77
N LEU A 93 -1.93 -10.70 -5.08
CA LEU A 93 -0.79 -10.24 -5.89
C LEU A 93 0.54 -10.54 -5.18
N MET A 94 0.67 -10.14 -3.91
CA MET A 94 1.87 -10.38 -3.10
C MET A 94 2.17 -11.87 -2.97
N ALA A 95 1.15 -12.66 -2.61
CA ALA A 95 1.29 -14.11 -2.45
C ALA A 95 1.71 -14.80 -3.75
N ARG A 96 1.10 -14.45 -4.88
CA ARG A 96 1.41 -15.05 -6.18
C ARG A 96 2.80 -14.67 -6.66
N SER A 97 3.17 -13.40 -6.57
CA SER A 97 4.42 -12.87 -7.13
C SER A 97 5.64 -13.29 -6.32
N THR A 98 5.50 -13.38 -5.00
CA THR A 98 6.61 -13.75 -4.11
C THR A 98 6.63 -15.24 -3.76
N HIS A 99 5.89 -16.07 -4.49
CA HIS A 99 5.77 -17.52 -4.25
C HIS A 99 5.36 -17.87 -2.80
N ASN A 100 4.42 -17.12 -2.24
CA ASN A 100 3.92 -17.20 -0.85
C ASN A 100 4.97 -16.91 0.24
N LYS A 101 6.13 -16.36 -0.12
CA LYS A 101 7.17 -16.01 0.86
C LYS A 101 6.89 -14.67 1.54
N CYS A 102 6.21 -13.74 0.86
CA CYS A 102 5.74 -12.48 1.42
C CYS A 102 4.22 -12.39 1.32
N LEU A 103 3.56 -12.20 2.47
CA LEU A 103 2.11 -12.10 2.55
C LEU A 103 1.70 -10.70 3.04
N ARG A 104 0.53 -10.25 2.60
CA ARG A 104 -0.09 -9.03 3.10
C ARG A 104 -0.57 -9.26 4.54
N THR A 105 -0.08 -8.45 5.47
CA THR A 105 -0.44 -8.41 6.88
C THR A 105 -0.70 -6.96 7.28
N GLU A 106 -1.94 -6.66 7.63
CA GLU A 106 -2.37 -5.32 8.06
C GLU A 106 -2.10 -5.10 9.55
N HIS A 107 -1.54 -3.93 9.89
CA HIS A 107 -1.31 -3.51 11.27
C HIS A 107 -2.36 -2.45 11.67
N ASN A 108 -3.43 -2.90 12.32
CA ASN A 108 -4.57 -2.07 12.70
C ASN A 108 -4.34 -1.18 13.95
N TYR A 109 -3.15 -0.59 14.07
CA TYR A 109 -2.78 0.35 15.13
C TYR A 109 -2.52 1.74 14.53
N ASP A 110 -2.64 2.81 15.34
CA ASP A 110 -2.25 4.15 14.89
C ASP A 110 -0.81 4.15 14.37
N LYS A 111 -0.52 4.99 13.36
CA LYS A 111 0.82 5.15 12.77
C LYS A 111 1.93 5.28 13.81
N LYS A 112 1.73 6.07 14.86
CA LYS A 112 2.73 6.26 15.94
C LYS A 112 3.13 4.94 16.62
N TYR A 113 2.20 3.99 16.76
CA TYR A 113 2.48 2.68 17.35
C TYR A 113 3.16 1.78 16.33
N ARG A 114 2.72 1.79 15.07
CA ARG A 114 3.36 1.05 13.99
C ARG A 114 4.83 1.45 13.82
N ASP A 115 5.12 2.75 13.82
CA ASP A 115 6.48 3.28 13.73
C ASP A 115 7.37 2.73 14.85
N VAL A 116 6.87 2.69 16.09
CA VAL A 116 7.60 2.14 17.24
C VAL A 116 7.80 0.63 17.11
N ILE A 117 6.76 -0.12 16.74
CA ILE A 117 6.84 -1.58 16.57
C ILE A 117 7.84 -1.93 15.47
N LYS A 118 7.78 -1.24 14.32
CA LYS A 118 8.72 -1.43 13.21
C LYS A 118 10.18 -1.26 13.66
N ILE A 119 10.49 -0.21 14.43
CA ILE A 119 11.84 0.03 14.97
C ILE A 119 12.28 -1.12 15.88
N LEU A 120 11.38 -1.62 16.74
CA LEU A 120 11.69 -2.72 17.65
C LEU A 120 11.92 -4.04 16.91
N GLU A 121 11.13 -4.32 15.87
CA GLU A 121 11.30 -5.50 15.03
C GLU A 121 12.63 -5.45 14.26
N ASP A 122 12.97 -4.30 13.68
CA ASP A 122 14.25 -4.10 13.00
C ASP A 122 15.43 -4.28 13.94
N TYR A 123 15.35 -3.72 15.15
CA TYR A 123 16.37 -3.90 16.16
C TYR A 123 16.56 -5.36 16.61
N CYS A 124 15.49 -6.14 16.63
CA CYS A 124 15.57 -7.56 16.98
C CYS A 124 16.21 -8.39 15.87
N GLU A 125 16.01 -8.01 14.61
CA GLU A 125 16.53 -8.73 13.44
C GLU A 125 17.98 -8.35 13.08
N ASP A 126 18.38 -7.11 13.36
CA ASP A 126 19.75 -6.62 13.10
C ASP A 126 20.79 -7.12 14.15
N ARG A 127 20.37 -7.95 15.11
CA ARG A 127 21.17 -8.48 16.22
C ARG A 127 21.47 -9.97 16.08
#